data_AF-G2XJZ1-F1
#
_entry.id   AF-G2XJZ1-F1
#
_cell.length_a   1.000
_cell.length_b   1.000
_cell.length_c   1.000
_cell.angle_alpha   90.00
_cell.angle_beta   90.00
_cell.angle_gamma   90.00
#
_symmetry.space_group_name_H-M   'P 1'
#
loop_
_entity.id
_entity.type
_entity.pdbx_description
1 polymer ?
#
loop_
_entity_poly.entity_id
_entity_poly.type
_entity_poly.pdbx_seq_one_letter_code
_entity_poly.pdbx_strand_id
1 'polypeptide(L)'
;MREKTAIKGLFNYRLAKDYREAHEGWSSILEGSHVLWHGVSTPKKELIRSLLNHFNLEVIKRTRPTSKFDFSGASIGNLFLTGARLFTGSFEAAIYLLSSVCAVSDHISVLPALNTNFANHIAAGLADGTVVIGQNDISHPSAPSNAVPLPATLAMWTEYADAVEDANLPGSHPALRRPAINFSKQGEEELPARIEKIWYINPYGQEIRLPANPRVLDSIAGCKAVIYSIGSLFTSIIPSLILSGVGDHIADPSIRTKVLILNGCIDRETGPSTEPYTALDIIGAIAAACAGSRGSCRPEELEYSTYVTHLIYVESSLSPVVDKTRLNELGIEVLRVYGMKTDQYGGRYDPKALMQTLEAIIGRADKRLDRSRRNTLDA
;
A
#
# COMPACT_ATOMS: atom_id res chain seq x y z
N MET A 1 3.98 -28.78 4.45
CA MET A 1 3.68 -28.02 3.21
C MET A 1 2.20 -28.04 2.84
N ARG A 2 1.51 -29.19 2.83
CA ARG A 2 0.09 -29.28 2.42
C ARG A 2 -0.86 -28.35 3.19
N GLU A 3 -0.73 -28.27 4.51
CA GLU A 3 -1.57 -27.38 5.34
C GLU A 3 -1.33 -25.89 5.04
N LYS A 4 -0.08 -25.45 4.86
CA LYS A 4 0.22 -24.05 4.52
C LYS A 4 -0.45 -23.65 3.21
N THR A 5 -0.45 -24.54 2.22
CA THR A 5 -1.15 -24.33 0.95
C THR A 5 -2.67 -24.25 1.14
N ALA A 6 -3.25 -25.11 1.98
CA ALA A 6 -4.68 -25.07 2.29
C ALA A 6 -5.08 -23.75 2.97
N ILE A 7 -4.35 -23.32 3.99
CA ILE A 7 -4.57 -22.04 4.70
C ILE A 7 -4.41 -20.85 3.75
N LYS A 8 -3.37 -20.89 2.88
CA LYS A 8 -3.20 -19.87 1.83
C LYS A 8 -4.41 -19.84 0.89
N GLY A 9 -4.93 -21.00 0.50
CA GLY A 9 -6.15 -21.11 -0.32
C GLY A 9 -7.36 -20.51 0.37
N LEU A 10 -7.57 -20.83 1.65
CA LEU A 10 -8.65 -20.29 2.48
C LEU A 10 -8.60 -18.76 2.56
N PHE A 11 -7.46 -18.17 2.93
CA PHE A 11 -7.38 -16.72 3.13
C PHE A 11 -7.36 -15.90 1.82
N ASN A 12 -6.93 -16.48 0.71
CA ASN A 12 -7.02 -15.83 -0.60
C ASN A 12 -8.38 -16.02 -1.28
N TYR A 13 -9.25 -16.87 -0.72
CA TYR A 13 -10.57 -17.09 -1.28
C TYR A 13 -11.42 -15.82 -1.15
N ARG A 14 -12.10 -15.47 -2.26
CA ARG A 14 -13.11 -14.43 -2.32
C ARG A 14 -14.47 -15.09 -2.51
N LEU A 15 -15.45 -14.63 -1.76
CA LEU A 15 -16.84 -15.04 -1.93
C LEU A 15 -17.36 -14.66 -3.33
N ALA A 16 -18.44 -15.32 -3.74
CA ALA A 16 -19.10 -15.04 -5.02
C ALA A 16 -19.49 -13.56 -5.13
N LYS A 17 -19.64 -13.06 -6.36
CA LYS A 17 -20.15 -11.69 -6.60
C LYS A 17 -21.67 -11.61 -6.48
N ASP A 18 -22.36 -12.74 -6.60
CA ASP A 18 -23.80 -12.82 -6.35
C ASP A 18 -24.05 -12.82 -4.83
N TYR A 19 -25.00 -12.00 -4.40
CA TYR A 19 -25.32 -11.82 -2.98
C TYR A 19 -25.76 -13.12 -2.30
N ARG A 20 -26.59 -13.94 -2.96
CA ARG A 20 -27.13 -15.17 -2.35
C ARG A 20 -26.04 -16.22 -2.24
N GLU A 21 -25.29 -16.43 -3.31
CA GLU A 21 -24.16 -17.38 -3.31
C GLU A 21 -23.09 -16.98 -2.30
N ALA A 22 -22.80 -15.67 -2.16
CA ALA A 22 -21.85 -15.17 -1.19
C ALA A 22 -22.31 -15.45 0.25
N HIS A 23 -23.60 -15.24 0.54
CA HIS A 23 -24.18 -15.47 1.85
C HIS A 23 -24.22 -16.97 2.22
N GLU A 24 -24.55 -17.84 1.26
CA GLU A 24 -24.51 -19.30 1.45
C GLU A 24 -23.08 -19.80 1.66
N GLY A 25 -22.14 -19.34 0.84
CA GLY A 25 -20.72 -19.66 0.98
C GLY A 25 -20.16 -19.22 2.33
N TRP A 26 -20.51 -18.01 2.78
CA TRP A 26 -20.13 -17.50 4.10
C TRP A 26 -20.68 -18.37 5.24
N SER A 27 -21.98 -18.71 5.20
CA SER A 27 -22.62 -19.58 6.20
C SER A 27 -21.92 -20.95 6.30
N SER A 28 -21.65 -21.59 5.15
CA SER A 28 -20.95 -22.89 5.11
C SER A 28 -19.52 -22.82 5.67
N ILE A 29 -18.82 -21.68 5.45
CA ILE A 29 -17.49 -21.45 6.04
C ILE A 29 -17.58 -21.38 7.56
N LEU A 30 -18.55 -20.65 8.12
CA LEU A 30 -18.75 -20.52 9.57
C LEU A 30 -19.14 -21.85 10.23
N GLU A 31 -20.00 -22.63 9.59
CA GLU A 31 -20.39 -23.98 10.03
C GLU A 31 -19.24 -24.99 9.96
N GLY A 32 -18.22 -24.71 9.14
CA GLY A 32 -17.08 -25.59 8.96
C GLY A 32 -17.34 -26.71 7.94
N SER A 33 -18.44 -26.66 7.20
CA SER A 33 -18.84 -27.61 6.15
C SER A 33 -18.19 -27.31 4.80
N HIS A 34 -17.70 -26.08 4.61
CA HIS A 34 -17.12 -25.65 3.33
C HIS A 34 -15.85 -26.41 2.95
N VAL A 35 -15.67 -26.66 1.65
CA VAL A 35 -14.53 -27.42 1.09
C VAL A 35 -13.16 -26.80 1.35
N LEU A 36 -13.11 -25.49 1.65
CA LEU A 36 -11.86 -24.77 1.96
C LEU A 36 -11.20 -25.23 3.26
N TRP A 37 -11.92 -25.91 4.14
CA TRP A 37 -11.37 -26.47 5.37
C TRP A 37 -10.56 -27.76 5.15
N HIS A 38 -10.64 -28.38 3.96
CA HIS A 38 -9.87 -29.57 3.67
C HIS A 38 -8.36 -29.29 3.75
N GLY A 39 -7.65 -30.10 4.54
CA GLY A 39 -6.21 -29.96 4.72
C GLY A 39 -5.78 -28.93 5.78
N VAL A 40 -6.73 -28.29 6.48
CA VAL A 40 -6.48 -27.45 7.66
C VAL A 40 -6.66 -28.28 8.93
N SER A 41 -5.70 -28.27 9.85
CA SER A 41 -5.80 -29.00 11.12
C SER A 41 -6.94 -28.47 12.00
N THR A 42 -7.47 -29.34 12.86
CA THR A 42 -8.57 -29.01 13.79
C THR A 42 -8.27 -27.78 14.66
N PRO A 43 -7.10 -27.66 15.33
CA PRO A 43 -6.83 -26.50 16.17
C PRO A 43 -6.83 -25.18 15.39
N LYS A 44 -6.28 -25.17 14.17
CA LYS A 44 -6.29 -23.98 13.32
C LYS A 44 -7.68 -23.68 12.78
N LYS A 45 -8.45 -24.69 12.41
CA LYS A 45 -9.84 -24.54 11.96
C LYS A 45 -10.69 -23.89 13.06
N GLU A 46 -10.58 -24.36 14.30
CA GLU A 46 -11.30 -23.80 15.45
C GLU A 46 -10.88 -22.36 15.74
N LEU A 47 -9.58 -22.07 15.75
CA LEU A 47 -9.06 -20.72 15.94
C LEU A 47 -9.54 -19.75 14.86
N ILE A 48 -9.40 -20.12 13.58
CA ILE A 48 -9.80 -19.27 12.46
C ILE A 48 -11.32 -19.03 12.48
N ARG A 49 -12.10 -20.08 12.68
CA ARG A 49 -13.57 -19.96 12.76
C ARG A 49 -14.03 -19.13 13.93
N SER A 50 -13.34 -19.18 15.08
CA SER A 50 -13.68 -18.34 16.23
C SER A 50 -13.62 -16.85 15.88
N LEU A 51 -12.58 -16.41 15.17
CA LEU A 51 -12.44 -15.02 14.74
C LEU A 51 -13.41 -14.63 13.62
N LEU A 52 -13.68 -15.53 12.67
CA LEU A 52 -14.70 -15.31 11.65
C LEU A 52 -16.10 -15.20 12.26
N ASN A 53 -16.41 -16.01 13.28
CA ASN A 53 -17.65 -15.90 14.04
C ASN A 53 -17.72 -14.60 14.84
N HIS A 54 -16.60 -14.13 15.40
CA HIS A 54 -16.56 -12.82 16.06
C HIS A 54 -16.87 -11.68 15.08
N PHE A 55 -16.29 -11.71 13.88
CA PHE A 55 -16.67 -10.78 12.82
C PHE A 55 -18.16 -10.88 12.48
N ASN A 56 -18.69 -12.09 12.29
CA ASN A 56 -20.10 -12.32 11.97
C ASN A 56 -21.04 -11.75 13.04
N LEU A 57 -20.70 -11.95 14.32
CA LEU A 57 -21.45 -11.39 15.45
C LEU A 57 -21.49 -9.85 15.38
N GLU A 58 -20.36 -9.23 15.06
CA GLU A 58 -20.25 -7.77 14.92
C GLU A 58 -21.04 -7.24 13.71
N VAL A 59 -21.16 -8.01 12.64
CA VAL A 59 -22.05 -7.72 11.50
C VAL A 59 -23.52 -7.79 11.91
N ILE A 60 -23.92 -8.87 12.60
CA ILE A 60 -25.31 -9.06 13.04
C ILE A 60 -25.75 -7.93 13.98
N LYS A 61 -24.89 -7.54 14.94
CA LYS A 61 -25.17 -6.42 15.86
C LYS A 61 -25.45 -5.09 15.16
N ARG A 62 -24.86 -4.87 13.99
CA ARG A 62 -25.00 -3.64 13.19
C ARG A 62 -26.04 -3.77 12.07
N THR A 63 -26.63 -4.95 11.89
CA THR A 63 -27.60 -5.18 10.83
C THR A 63 -28.91 -4.43 11.12
N ARG A 64 -29.42 -3.71 10.12
CA ARG A 64 -30.71 -3.01 10.17
C ARG A 64 -31.64 -3.54 9.06
N PRO A 65 -32.96 -3.36 9.15
CA PRO A 65 -33.88 -3.77 8.07
C PRO A 65 -33.54 -3.13 6.71
N THR A 66 -33.00 -1.91 6.75
CA THR A 66 -32.67 -1.07 5.59
C THR A 66 -31.21 -1.16 5.14
N SER A 67 -30.31 -1.76 5.95
CA SER A 67 -28.89 -1.91 5.63
C SER A 67 -28.38 -3.24 6.18
N LYS A 68 -27.93 -4.09 5.27
CA LYS A 68 -27.32 -5.39 5.55
C LYS A 68 -25.90 -5.39 5.00
N PHE A 69 -25.01 -6.05 5.70
CA PHE A 69 -23.65 -6.24 5.20
C PHE A 69 -23.67 -7.13 3.96
N ASP A 70 -23.08 -6.64 2.88
CA ASP A 70 -22.93 -7.38 1.64
C ASP A 70 -21.59 -8.15 1.64
N PHE A 71 -21.66 -9.47 1.58
CA PHE A 71 -20.49 -10.35 1.53
C PHE A 71 -19.95 -10.55 0.11
N SER A 72 -20.61 -10.00 -0.90
CA SER A 72 -20.28 -10.20 -2.31
C SER A 72 -18.83 -9.79 -2.60
N GLY A 73 -18.02 -10.73 -3.12
CA GLY A 73 -16.61 -10.50 -3.44
C GLY A 73 -15.67 -10.33 -2.23
N ALA A 74 -16.17 -10.48 -1.00
CA ALA A 74 -15.38 -10.30 0.21
C ALA A 74 -14.27 -11.36 0.32
N SER A 75 -13.08 -10.93 0.73
CA SER A 75 -11.91 -11.80 0.97
C SER A 75 -11.98 -12.41 2.36
N ILE A 76 -11.87 -13.74 2.48
CA ILE A 76 -11.87 -14.42 3.78
C ILE A 76 -10.69 -13.97 4.65
N GLY A 77 -9.53 -13.67 4.07
CA GLY A 77 -8.40 -13.08 4.79
C GLY A 77 -8.73 -11.71 5.40
N ASN A 78 -9.47 -10.87 4.67
CA ASN A 78 -9.88 -9.56 5.18
C ASN A 78 -10.94 -9.68 6.28
N LEU A 79 -11.90 -10.59 6.13
CA LEU A 79 -12.90 -10.87 7.16
C LEU A 79 -12.24 -11.41 8.43
N PHE A 80 -11.25 -12.30 8.28
CA PHE A 80 -10.44 -12.80 9.39
C PHE A 80 -9.66 -11.68 10.09
N LEU A 81 -8.91 -10.86 9.34
CA LEU A 81 -8.16 -9.74 9.91
C LEU A 81 -9.07 -8.75 10.64
N THR A 82 -10.26 -8.49 10.08
CA THR A 82 -11.27 -7.63 10.70
C THR A 82 -11.79 -8.25 11.99
N GLY A 83 -12.17 -9.53 11.98
CA GLY A 83 -12.60 -10.26 13.18
C GLY A 83 -11.52 -10.32 14.26
N ALA A 84 -10.27 -10.61 13.88
CA ALA A 84 -9.13 -10.63 14.78
C ALA A 84 -8.84 -9.26 15.39
N ARG A 85 -8.92 -8.18 14.60
CA ARG A 85 -8.76 -6.80 15.08
C ARG A 85 -9.86 -6.43 16.07
N LEU A 86 -11.12 -6.75 15.75
CA LEU A 86 -12.27 -6.48 16.63
C LEU A 86 -12.16 -7.25 17.95
N PHE A 87 -11.71 -8.51 17.88
CA PHE A 87 -11.52 -9.35 19.06
C PHE A 87 -10.39 -8.87 19.96
N THR A 88 -9.24 -8.53 19.39
CA THR A 88 -8.03 -8.14 20.14
C THR A 88 -7.99 -6.65 20.50
N GLY A 89 -8.79 -5.82 19.83
CA GLY A 89 -8.69 -4.36 19.89
C GLY A 89 -7.40 -3.81 19.26
N SER A 90 -6.63 -4.60 18.52
CA SER A 90 -5.35 -4.19 17.93
C SER A 90 -5.15 -4.78 16.53
N PHE A 91 -4.95 -3.90 15.55
CA PHE A 91 -4.66 -4.34 14.18
C PHE A 91 -3.31 -5.06 14.07
N GLU A 92 -2.31 -4.64 14.86
CA GLU A 92 -1.01 -5.27 14.88
C GLU A 92 -1.07 -6.70 15.45
N ALA A 93 -1.87 -6.91 16.50
CA ALA A 93 -2.14 -8.24 17.05
C ALA A 93 -2.86 -9.15 16.03
N ALA A 94 -3.78 -8.58 15.24
CA ALA A 94 -4.45 -9.30 14.16
C ALA A 94 -3.48 -9.77 13.06
N ILE A 95 -2.53 -8.90 12.66
CA ILE A 95 -1.47 -9.25 11.71
C ILE A 95 -0.57 -10.36 12.28
N TYR A 96 -0.17 -10.23 13.55
CA TYR A 96 0.64 -11.25 14.23
C TYR A 96 -0.07 -12.61 14.27
N LEU A 97 -1.37 -12.62 14.57
CA LEU A 97 -2.17 -13.84 14.60
C LEU A 97 -2.30 -14.47 13.21
N LEU A 98 -2.54 -13.67 12.16
CA LEU A 98 -2.55 -14.17 10.78
C LEU A 98 -1.20 -14.76 10.39
N SER A 99 -0.11 -14.08 10.73
CA SER A 99 1.27 -14.52 10.47
C SER A 99 1.55 -15.87 11.15
N SER A 100 1.14 -16.02 12.41
CA SER A 100 1.28 -17.23 13.21
C SER A 100 0.48 -18.40 12.63
N VAL A 101 -0.79 -18.17 12.25
CA VAL A 101 -1.66 -19.19 11.63
C VAL A 101 -1.09 -19.66 10.29
N CYS A 102 -0.58 -18.73 9.49
CA CYS A 102 0.07 -19.02 8.21
C CYS A 102 1.46 -19.66 8.36
N ALA A 103 2.00 -19.74 9.59
CA ALA A 103 3.35 -20.19 9.89
C ALA A 103 4.39 -19.48 8.99
N VAL A 104 4.27 -18.15 8.92
CA VAL A 104 5.27 -17.27 8.31
C VAL A 104 6.57 -17.41 9.10
N SER A 105 7.70 -17.31 8.41
CA SER A 105 9.03 -17.42 9.03
C SER A 105 9.27 -16.29 10.02
N ASP A 106 9.94 -16.58 11.14
CA ASP A 106 10.33 -15.57 12.14
C ASP A 106 11.32 -14.52 11.58
N HIS A 107 11.94 -14.83 10.43
CA HIS A 107 12.78 -13.88 9.67
C HIS A 107 11.96 -12.84 8.90
N ILE A 108 10.63 -12.93 8.88
CA ILE A 108 9.72 -12.03 8.17
C ILE A 108 8.83 -11.35 9.19
N SER A 109 8.95 -10.02 9.27
CA SER A 109 8.05 -9.17 10.04
C SER A 109 7.12 -8.42 9.11
N VAL A 110 5.82 -8.40 9.44
CA VAL A 110 4.81 -7.61 8.75
C VAL A 110 4.27 -6.59 9.74
N LEU A 111 4.51 -5.32 9.46
CA LEU A 111 4.14 -4.21 10.36
C LEU A 111 3.18 -3.26 9.63
N PRO A 112 2.10 -2.81 10.29
CA PRO A 112 1.29 -1.73 9.76
C PRO A 112 2.06 -0.41 9.87
N ALA A 113 2.02 0.41 8.82
CA ALA A 113 2.70 1.71 8.80
C ALA A 113 2.22 2.65 9.92
N LEU A 114 0.93 2.54 10.28
CA LEU A 114 0.29 3.28 11.36
C LEU A 114 -0.12 2.32 12.48
N ASN A 115 0.08 2.72 13.73
CA ASN A 115 -0.44 2.01 14.90
C ASN A 115 -1.72 2.69 15.40
N THR A 116 -2.82 2.49 14.69
CA THR A 116 -4.12 3.07 15.03
C THR A 116 -5.26 2.18 14.58
N ASN A 117 -6.36 2.23 15.32
CA ASN A 117 -7.62 1.59 14.96
C ASN A 117 -8.56 2.52 14.20
N PHE A 118 -8.22 3.79 14.04
CA PHE A 118 -9.06 4.72 13.28
C PHE A 118 -8.76 4.65 11.79
N ALA A 119 -9.79 4.82 10.96
CA ALA A 119 -9.60 4.99 9.54
C ALA A 119 -8.90 6.33 9.29
N ASN A 120 -7.79 6.29 8.56
CA ASN A 120 -7.08 7.48 8.09
C ASN A 120 -7.16 7.51 6.58
N HIS A 121 -7.40 8.69 6.04
CA HIS A 121 -7.57 8.88 4.61
C HIS A 121 -6.44 9.75 4.08
N ILE A 122 -6.18 9.63 2.79
CA ILE A 122 -5.19 10.46 2.09
C ILE A 122 -5.90 11.37 1.09
N ALA A 123 -5.31 12.52 0.84
CA ALA A 123 -5.68 13.45 -0.23
C ALA A 123 -4.47 13.74 -1.11
N ALA A 124 -4.73 14.01 -2.38
CA ALA A 124 -3.75 14.39 -3.39
C ALA A 124 -4.01 15.82 -3.86
N GLY A 125 -2.97 16.64 -3.89
CA GLY A 125 -2.95 17.96 -4.51
C GLY A 125 -2.25 17.87 -5.85
N LEU A 126 -2.91 18.35 -6.90
CA LEU A 126 -2.43 18.34 -8.28
C LEU A 126 -1.77 19.68 -8.62
N ALA A 127 -0.95 19.71 -9.67
CA ALA A 127 -0.20 20.90 -10.10
C ALA A 127 -1.08 22.08 -10.58
N ASP A 128 -2.33 21.80 -10.95
CA ASP A 128 -3.34 22.81 -11.29
C ASP A 128 -4.07 23.38 -10.06
N GLY A 129 -3.74 22.90 -8.85
CA GLY A 129 -4.40 23.26 -7.60
C GLY A 129 -5.63 22.40 -7.26
N THR A 130 -6.01 21.45 -8.11
CA THR A 130 -7.10 20.51 -7.84
C THR A 130 -6.75 19.60 -6.66
N VAL A 131 -7.74 19.30 -5.80
CA VAL A 131 -7.57 18.35 -4.70
C VAL A 131 -8.50 17.15 -4.87
N VAL A 132 -7.92 15.95 -4.82
CA VAL A 132 -8.63 14.67 -4.88
C VAL A 132 -8.56 14.01 -3.51
N ILE A 133 -9.72 13.70 -2.93
CA ILE A 133 -9.84 13.13 -1.58
C ILE A 133 -10.18 11.65 -1.67
N GLY A 134 -9.41 10.82 -0.98
CA GLY A 134 -9.65 9.38 -0.87
C GLY A 134 -8.75 8.57 -1.80
N GLN A 135 -8.16 7.49 -1.25
CA GLN A 135 -7.23 6.62 -1.97
C GLN A 135 -7.85 6.06 -3.27
N ASN A 136 -9.12 5.67 -3.23
CA ASN A 136 -9.79 5.10 -4.39
C ASN A 136 -10.00 6.16 -5.48
N ASP A 137 -10.45 7.37 -5.15
CA ASP A 137 -10.63 8.41 -6.16
C ASP A 137 -9.30 8.91 -6.76
N ILE A 138 -8.18 8.75 -6.03
CA ILE A 138 -6.83 9.01 -6.56
C ILE A 138 -6.40 7.92 -7.55
N SER A 139 -6.64 6.64 -7.21
CA SER A 139 -6.10 5.50 -7.96
C SER A 139 -7.07 4.88 -8.95
N HIS A 140 -8.30 4.57 -8.53
CA HIS A 140 -9.33 3.86 -9.28
C HIS A 140 -10.69 4.56 -9.02
N PRO A 141 -11.03 5.61 -9.78
CA PRO A 141 -12.22 6.40 -9.50
C PRO A 141 -13.46 5.54 -9.76
N SER A 142 -14.41 5.54 -8.82
CA SER A 142 -15.74 5.03 -9.14
C SER A 142 -16.43 6.03 -10.06
N ALA A 143 -17.07 5.56 -11.14
CA ALA A 143 -17.68 6.41 -12.18
C ALA A 143 -18.59 7.54 -11.62
N PRO A 144 -18.74 8.65 -12.36
CA PRO A 144 -17.70 9.64 -12.65
C PRO A 144 -17.27 10.39 -11.37
N SER A 145 -15.96 10.47 -11.15
CA SER A 145 -15.34 11.19 -10.04
C SER A 145 -15.25 12.68 -10.39
N ASN A 146 -16.23 13.47 -9.95
CA ASN A 146 -16.12 14.92 -10.05
C ASN A 146 -15.03 15.42 -9.09
N ALA A 147 -13.90 15.87 -9.64
CA ALA A 147 -13.02 16.82 -8.98
C ALA A 147 -13.89 17.95 -8.40
N VAL A 148 -13.72 18.28 -7.12
CA VAL A 148 -14.60 19.24 -6.43
C VAL A 148 -13.99 20.64 -6.54
N PRO A 149 -14.61 21.61 -7.24
CA PRO A 149 -14.38 23.02 -6.95
C PRO A 149 -15.25 23.40 -5.73
N LEU A 150 -14.66 24.04 -4.71
CA LEU A 150 -15.39 24.65 -3.58
C LEU A 150 -16.32 25.80 -4.07
N PRO A 151 -17.28 26.31 -3.27
CA PRO A 151 -18.04 25.73 -2.15
C PRO A 151 -19.56 25.58 -2.46
N ALA A 152 -20.01 25.86 -3.68
CA ALA A 152 -21.44 25.96 -4.00
C ALA A 152 -22.15 24.61 -4.26
N THR A 153 -21.40 23.53 -4.49
CA THR A 153 -21.90 22.18 -4.81
C THR A 153 -22.17 21.30 -3.58
N LEU A 154 -21.75 21.73 -2.38
CA LEU A 154 -21.84 20.94 -1.15
C LEU A 154 -23.29 20.69 -0.70
N ALA A 155 -24.20 21.65 -0.95
CA ALA A 155 -25.57 21.64 -0.43
C ALA A 155 -26.51 20.65 -1.16
N MET A 156 -26.34 20.43 -2.47
CA MET A 156 -27.13 19.43 -3.21
C MET A 156 -26.65 18.00 -2.95
N TRP A 157 -25.42 17.82 -2.48
CA TRP A 157 -24.83 16.48 -2.26
C TRP A 157 -25.20 15.90 -0.89
N THR A 158 -25.56 16.75 0.06
CA THR A 158 -26.02 16.36 1.40
C THR A 158 -27.29 15.50 1.34
N GLU A 159 -28.27 15.84 0.51
CA GLU A 159 -29.58 15.16 0.52
C GLU A 159 -29.57 13.73 -0.04
N TYR A 160 -28.66 13.40 -0.98
CA TYR A 160 -28.52 12.02 -1.48
C TYR A 160 -27.53 11.17 -0.65
N ALA A 161 -26.58 11.81 0.06
CA ALA A 161 -25.56 11.13 0.85
C ALA A 161 -26.01 10.76 2.29
N ASP A 162 -27.06 11.40 2.79
CA ASP A 162 -27.60 11.11 4.13
C ASP A 162 -28.38 9.78 4.19
N ALA A 163 -28.61 9.13 3.05
CA ALA A 163 -29.18 7.78 2.98
C ALA A 163 -28.12 6.66 3.13
N VAL A 164 -26.81 6.97 3.09
CA VAL A 164 -25.73 5.98 3.05
C VAL A 164 -24.90 5.98 4.35
N GLU A 165 -25.32 5.05 5.21
CA GLU A 165 -24.56 4.28 6.20
C GLU A 165 -23.91 4.92 7.44
N ASP A 166 -24.41 4.38 8.56
CA ASP A 166 -24.04 4.39 10.00
C ASP A 166 -22.57 4.02 10.34
N ALA A 167 -21.71 3.84 9.33
CA ALA A 167 -20.31 3.47 9.51
C ALA A 167 -19.34 4.67 9.54
N ASN A 168 -19.80 5.83 9.09
CA ASN A 168 -19.01 7.05 9.06
C ASN A 168 -19.38 7.99 10.20
N LEU A 169 -18.39 8.66 10.79
CA LEU A 169 -18.63 9.66 11.83
C LEU A 169 -19.57 10.76 11.31
N PRO A 170 -20.48 11.28 12.16
CA PRO A 170 -21.32 12.42 11.79
C PRO A 170 -20.45 13.59 11.30
N GLY A 171 -20.84 14.18 10.17
CA GLY A 171 -20.09 15.28 9.55
C GLY A 171 -18.84 14.86 8.76
N SER A 172 -18.60 13.57 8.57
CA SER A 172 -17.51 13.07 7.70
C SER A 172 -17.63 13.61 6.26
N HIS A 173 -16.50 13.79 5.58
CA HIS A 173 -16.44 14.36 4.25
C HIS A 173 -17.21 13.49 3.23
N PRO A 174 -18.09 14.06 2.38
CA PRO A 174 -18.95 13.28 1.49
C PRO A 174 -18.21 12.31 0.56
N ALA A 175 -17.03 12.70 0.06
CA ALA A 175 -16.20 11.83 -0.78
C ALA A 175 -15.76 10.53 -0.07
N LEU A 176 -15.61 10.56 1.25
CA LEU A 176 -15.18 9.40 2.04
C LEU A 176 -16.33 8.44 2.38
N ARG A 177 -17.58 8.84 2.15
CA ARG A 177 -18.77 8.04 2.47
C ARG A 177 -19.13 7.03 1.38
N ARG A 178 -18.50 7.08 0.21
CA ARG A 178 -18.83 6.20 -0.93
C ARG A 178 -18.26 4.79 -0.70
N PRO A 179 -19.07 3.73 -0.82
CA PRO A 179 -18.60 2.37 -0.69
C PRO A 179 -17.74 1.99 -1.89
N ALA A 180 -16.48 1.64 -1.66
CA ALA A 180 -15.54 1.22 -2.70
C ALA A 180 -15.60 -0.31 -2.89
N ILE A 181 -16.66 -0.77 -3.55
CA ILE A 181 -16.92 -2.21 -3.74
C ILE A 181 -16.34 -2.73 -5.07
N ASN A 182 -16.31 -1.88 -6.11
CA ASN A 182 -15.83 -2.24 -7.44
C ASN A 182 -14.48 -1.59 -7.75
N PHE A 183 -13.43 -2.41 -7.84
CA PHE A 183 -12.09 -2.01 -8.27
C PHE A 183 -11.87 -2.47 -9.71
N SER A 184 -11.61 -1.54 -10.63
CA SER A 184 -11.16 -1.84 -11.99
C SER A 184 -10.01 -0.92 -12.35
N LYS A 185 -8.90 -1.50 -12.83
CA LYS A 185 -7.74 -0.78 -13.40
C LYS A 185 -7.89 -0.48 -14.89
N GLN A 186 -9.01 -0.86 -15.50
CA GLN A 186 -9.24 -0.74 -16.94
C GLN A 186 -10.20 0.42 -17.21
N GLY A 187 -9.77 1.36 -18.07
CA GLY A 187 -10.59 2.50 -18.51
C GLY A 187 -10.67 3.65 -17.50
N GLU A 188 -9.63 3.86 -16.70
CA GLU A 188 -9.58 4.98 -15.75
C GLU A 188 -9.41 6.31 -16.49
N GLU A 189 -10.18 7.31 -16.09
CA GLU A 189 -10.03 8.68 -16.58
C GLU A 189 -8.71 9.26 -16.06
N GLU A 190 -7.90 9.87 -16.93
CA GLU A 190 -6.64 10.49 -16.52
C GLU A 190 -6.87 11.63 -15.52
N LEU A 191 -5.90 11.89 -14.65
CA LEU A 191 -5.93 13.08 -13.81
C LEU A 191 -5.67 14.33 -14.67
N PRO A 192 -6.34 15.46 -14.39
CA PRO A 192 -6.18 16.68 -15.19
C PRO A 192 -4.76 17.27 -15.12
N ALA A 193 -4.02 16.96 -14.05
CA ALA A 193 -2.63 17.38 -13.84
C ALA A 193 -1.88 16.37 -12.96
N ARG A 194 -0.56 16.51 -12.93
CA ARG A 194 0.37 15.72 -12.09
C ARG A 194 0.08 15.89 -10.59
N ILE A 195 0.22 14.83 -9.80
CA ILE A 195 0.13 14.91 -8.33
C ILE A 195 1.42 15.52 -7.76
N GLU A 196 1.31 16.67 -7.11
CA GLU A 196 2.46 17.32 -6.47
C GLU A 196 2.68 16.84 -5.03
N LYS A 197 1.59 16.59 -4.29
CA LYS A 197 1.66 16.29 -2.85
C LYS A 197 0.57 15.31 -2.44
N ILE A 198 0.93 14.37 -1.55
CA ILE A 198 -0.01 13.54 -0.78
C ILE A 198 0.10 13.90 0.69
N TRP A 199 -1.04 13.98 1.38
CA TRP A 199 -1.09 14.15 2.83
C TRP A 199 -2.22 13.35 3.45
N TYR A 200 -2.10 13.06 4.74
CA TYR A 200 -3.18 12.47 5.51
C TYR A 200 -4.22 13.53 5.86
N ILE A 201 -5.49 13.14 5.83
CA ILE A 201 -6.61 13.95 6.28
C ILE A 201 -7.38 13.23 7.38
N ASN A 202 -7.98 14.02 8.28
CA ASN A 202 -8.99 13.50 9.18
C ASN A 202 -10.32 13.23 8.42
N PRO A 203 -11.31 12.57 9.04
CA PRO A 203 -12.61 12.35 8.42
C PRO A 203 -13.35 13.62 7.97
N TYR A 204 -12.94 14.81 8.43
CA TYR A 204 -13.51 16.10 8.07
C TYR A 204 -12.77 16.80 6.92
N GLY A 205 -11.74 16.17 6.33
CA GLY A 205 -10.98 16.73 5.21
C GLY A 205 -9.82 17.65 5.60
N GLN A 206 -9.51 17.79 6.89
CA GLN A 206 -8.41 18.64 7.35
C GLN A 206 -7.08 17.87 7.31
N GLU A 207 -6.01 18.53 6.84
CA GLU A 207 -4.66 17.95 6.84
C GLU A 207 -4.21 17.61 8.27
N ILE A 208 -3.70 16.40 8.45
CA ILE A 208 -3.15 15.90 9.71
C ILE A 208 -1.76 15.31 9.46
N ARG A 209 -0.92 15.36 10.50
CA ARG A 209 0.36 14.65 10.53
C ARG A 209 0.25 13.48 11.49
N LEU A 210 0.62 12.30 11.00
CA LEU A 210 0.56 11.07 11.76
C LEU A 210 1.98 10.55 12.01
N PRO A 211 2.31 10.15 13.25
CA PRO A 211 3.55 9.44 13.53
C PRO A 211 3.49 8.04 12.92
N ALA A 212 4.62 7.57 12.40
CA ALA A 212 4.75 6.17 11.99
C ALA A 212 4.66 5.24 13.22
N ASN A 213 4.34 3.97 12.96
CA ASN A 213 4.46 2.94 13.97
C ASN A 213 5.92 2.87 14.48
N PRO A 214 6.17 3.00 15.80
CA PRO A 214 7.53 2.96 16.36
C PRO A 214 8.31 1.70 15.93
N ARG A 215 7.66 0.55 15.82
CA ARG A 215 8.32 -0.69 15.37
C ARG A 215 8.80 -0.62 13.92
N VAL A 216 8.14 0.17 13.08
CA VAL A 216 8.58 0.44 11.71
C VAL A 216 9.84 1.29 11.75
N LEU A 217 9.87 2.34 12.59
CA LEU A 217 11.06 3.19 12.77
C LEU A 217 12.25 2.37 13.30
N ASP A 218 12.04 1.54 14.32
CA ASP A 218 13.06 0.63 14.86
C ASP A 218 13.58 -0.34 13.78
N SER A 219 12.68 -0.85 12.93
CA SER A 219 13.05 -1.75 11.83
C SER A 219 13.88 -1.04 10.77
N ILE A 220 13.56 0.22 10.45
CA ILE A 220 14.36 1.03 9.51
C ILE A 220 15.72 1.35 10.13
N ALA A 221 15.76 1.75 11.40
CA ALA A 221 17.00 2.04 12.13
C ALA A 221 17.97 0.83 12.15
N GLY A 222 17.43 -0.38 12.30
CA GLY A 222 18.21 -1.61 12.34
C GLY A 222 18.50 -2.24 10.97
N CYS A 223 17.97 -1.70 9.87
CA CYS A 223 18.12 -2.32 8.55
C CYS A 223 19.44 -1.95 7.88
N LYS A 224 19.94 -2.85 7.04
CA LYS A 224 21.10 -2.58 6.16
C LYS A 224 20.68 -1.98 4.82
N ALA A 225 19.45 -2.26 4.41
CA ALA A 225 18.93 -1.85 3.12
C ALA A 225 17.42 -1.58 3.19
N VAL A 226 16.99 -0.53 2.51
CA VAL A 226 15.58 -0.19 2.26
C VAL A 226 15.26 -0.50 0.81
N ILE A 227 14.14 -1.16 0.56
CA ILE A 227 13.67 -1.47 -0.78
C ILE A 227 12.27 -0.85 -0.95
N TYR A 228 12.17 0.14 -1.83
CA TYR A 228 10.88 0.61 -2.33
C TYR A 228 10.45 -0.34 -3.45
N SER A 229 9.55 -1.25 -3.10
CA SER A 229 9.04 -2.27 -4.00
C SER A 229 8.13 -1.67 -5.09
N ILE A 230 7.84 -2.49 -6.11
CA ILE A 230 6.82 -2.24 -7.11
C ILE A 230 5.47 -1.99 -6.42
N GLY A 231 4.77 -0.93 -6.82
CA GLY A 231 3.50 -0.48 -6.25
C GLY A 231 3.16 0.93 -6.72
N SER A 232 1.89 1.33 -6.65
CA SER A 232 1.47 2.67 -7.05
C SER A 232 2.17 3.73 -6.19
N LEU A 233 2.71 4.75 -6.84
CA LEU A 233 3.63 5.70 -6.20
C LEU A 233 2.92 6.48 -5.09
N PHE A 234 1.78 7.11 -5.41
CA PHE A 234 1.11 8.06 -4.54
C PHE A 234 0.12 7.40 -3.57
N THR A 235 -0.40 6.21 -3.89
CA THR A 235 -1.35 5.48 -3.03
C THR A 235 -0.77 4.29 -2.28
N SER A 236 0.46 3.85 -2.57
CA SER A 236 1.11 2.74 -1.84
C SER A 236 2.43 3.13 -1.20
N ILE A 237 3.36 3.70 -1.98
CA ILE A 237 4.72 3.99 -1.49
C ILE A 237 4.72 5.27 -0.64
N ILE A 238 4.33 6.41 -1.23
CA ILE A 238 4.38 7.73 -0.59
C ILE A 238 3.60 7.80 0.74
N PRO A 239 2.39 7.22 0.90
CA PRO A 239 1.68 7.26 2.17
C PRO A 239 2.48 6.65 3.34
N SER A 240 3.35 5.67 3.06
CA SER A 240 4.24 5.10 4.07
C SER A 240 5.45 5.99 4.40
N LEU A 241 5.85 6.88 3.48
CA LEU A 241 7.04 7.74 3.60
C LEU A 241 6.75 9.10 4.23
N ILE A 242 5.54 9.64 4.06
CA ILE A 242 5.15 10.93 4.62
C ILE A 242 4.87 10.89 6.13
N LEU A 243 4.84 9.70 6.73
CA LEU A 243 4.64 9.51 8.16
C LEU A 243 5.82 10.05 8.95
N SER A 244 5.54 10.80 10.02
CA SER A 244 6.57 11.48 10.79
C SER A 244 7.60 10.49 11.34
N GLY A 245 8.87 10.83 11.16
CA GLY A 245 10.03 10.02 11.55
C GLY A 245 10.57 9.09 10.44
N VAL A 246 9.77 8.73 9.42
CA VAL A 246 10.24 7.77 8.39
C VAL A 246 11.37 8.36 7.55
N GLY A 247 11.24 9.60 7.08
CA GLY A 247 12.26 10.25 6.28
C GLY A 247 13.56 10.54 7.03
N ASP A 248 13.51 10.76 8.34
CA ASP A 248 14.71 10.90 9.18
C ASP A 248 15.52 9.60 9.18
N HIS A 249 14.85 8.48 9.44
CA HIS A 249 15.49 7.17 9.49
C HIS A 249 15.97 6.73 8.10
N ILE A 250 15.20 7.00 7.04
CA ILE A 250 15.64 6.72 5.68
C ILE A 250 16.87 7.57 5.35
N ALA A 251 16.88 8.87 5.65
CA ALA A 251 18.01 9.74 5.33
C ALA A 251 19.31 9.39 6.09
N ASP A 252 19.23 8.53 7.11
CA ASP A 252 20.39 8.09 7.88
C ASP A 252 21.49 7.50 6.97
N PRO A 253 22.73 8.01 7.03
CA PRO A 253 23.87 7.50 6.26
C PRO A 253 24.28 6.06 6.61
N SER A 254 23.87 5.52 7.76
CA SER A 254 24.10 4.13 8.14
C SER A 254 23.40 3.17 7.17
N ILE A 255 22.26 3.58 6.61
CA ILE A 255 21.54 2.86 5.55
C ILE A 255 22.19 3.18 4.21
N ARG A 256 23.18 2.38 3.84
CA ARG A 256 23.97 2.58 2.60
C ARG A 256 23.23 2.18 1.33
N THR A 257 22.21 1.33 1.44
CA THR A 257 21.52 0.76 0.29
C THR A 257 20.04 1.06 0.34
N LYS A 258 19.58 1.85 -0.62
CA LYS A 258 18.20 2.29 -0.78
C LYS A 258 17.80 2.05 -2.23
N VAL A 259 17.03 1.00 -2.48
CA VAL A 259 16.74 0.50 -3.83
C VAL A 259 15.31 0.83 -4.20
N LEU A 260 15.13 1.58 -5.29
CA LEU A 260 13.81 1.80 -5.90
C LEU A 260 13.63 0.79 -7.04
N ILE A 261 12.54 0.03 -7.01
CA ILE A 261 12.12 -0.85 -8.11
C ILE A 261 10.95 -0.16 -8.83
N LEU A 262 11.17 0.28 -10.07
CA LEU A 262 10.14 1.00 -10.84
C LEU A 262 8.98 0.09 -11.26
N ASN A 263 7.80 0.68 -11.39
CA ASN A 263 6.67 0.00 -12.01
C ASN A 263 6.96 -0.30 -13.49
N GLY A 264 6.43 -1.41 -13.98
CA GLY A 264 6.57 -1.83 -15.38
C GLY A 264 5.73 -0.99 -16.35
N CYS A 265 4.80 -0.18 -15.82
CA CYS A 265 3.95 0.75 -16.55
C CYS A 265 3.73 2.03 -15.75
N ILE A 266 3.49 3.14 -16.44
CA ILE A 266 2.92 4.37 -15.87
C ILE A 266 1.46 4.08 -15.48
N ASP A 267 1.07 4.51 -14.28
CA ASP A 267 -0.31 4.48 -13.83
C ASP A 267 -0.90 5.90 -13.78
N ARG A 268 -2.23 5.99 -13.62
CA ARG A 268 -2.98 7.25 -13.53
C ARG A 268 -2.38 8.27 -12.56
N GLU A 269 -1.82 7.80 -11.44
CA GLU A 269 -1.28 8.67 -10.39
C GLU A 269 0.05 9.32 -10.81
N THR A 270 0.78 8.65 -11.70
CA THR A 270 2.08 9.09 -12.22
C THR A 270 1.99 9.94 -13.50
N GLY A 271 0.86 10.64 -13.68
CA GLY A 271 0.68 11.75 -14.60
C GLY A 271 -0.22 11.44 -15.81
N PRO A 272 -0.88 12.47 -16.36
CA PRO A 272 -1.62 12.34 -17.62
C PRO A 272 -0.68 11.94 -18.76
N SER A 273 -1.23 11.35 -19.82
CA SER A 273 -0.46 10.88 -20.97
C SER A 273 0.31 11.99 -21.69
N THR A 274 -0.11 13.25 -21.50
CA THR A 274 0.57 14.45 -22.02
C THR A 274 1.89 14.74 -21.32
N GLU A 275 2.01 14.43 -20.04
CA GLU A 275 3.15 14.76 -19.21
C GLU A 275 3.37 13.68 -18.12
N PRO A 276 3.82 12.46 -18.49
CA PRO A 276 4.00 11.38 -17.53
C PRO A 276 5.29 11.51 -16.70
N TYR A 277 5.28 11.02 -15.47
CA TYR A 277 6.46 11.02 -14.59
C TYR A 277 7.60 10.20 -15.20
N THR A 278 8.78 10.80 -15.20
CA THR A 278 10.05 10.12 -15.46
C THR A 278 10.54 9.40 -14.21
N ALA A 279 11.56 8.55 -14.34
CA ALA A 279 12.22 7.95 -13.18
C ALA A 279 12.81 8.99 -12.22
N LEU A 280 13.29 10.13 -12.74
CA LEU A 280 13.80 11.23 -11.93
C LEU A 280 12.68 11.90 -11.13
N ASP A 281 11.50 12.10 -11.74
CA ASP A 281 10.32 12.65 -11.06
C ASP A 281 9.85 11.74 -9.93
N ILE A 282 9.85 10.42 -10.15
CA ILE A 282 9.49 9.42 -9.14
C ILE A 282 10.45 9.47 -7.95
N ILE A 283 11.76 9.54 -8.21
CA ILE A 283 12.78 9.70 -7.16
C ILE A 283 12.58 11.02 -6.42
N GLY A 284 12.31 12.11 -7.14
CA GLY A 284 12.02 13.41 -6.56
C GLY A 284 10.78 13.39 -5.66
N ALA A 285 9.73 12.66 -6.03
CA ALA A 285 8.54 12.48 -5.22
C ALA A 285 8.83 11.70 -3.93
N ILE A 286 9.65 10.66 -3.99
CA ILE A 286 10.13 9.91 -2.81
C ILE A 286 10.97 10.82 -1.90
N ALA A 287 11.92 11.55 -2.47
CA ALA A 287 12.77 12.49 -1.72
C ALA A 287 11.93 13.59 -1.05
N ALA A 288 10.95 14.14 -1.76
CA ALA A 288 10.01 15.13 -1.23
C ALA A 288 9.13 14.55 -0.10
N ALA A 289 8.64 13.32 -0.25
CA ALA A 289 7.84 12.65 0.78
C ALA A 289 8.66 12.43 2.05
N CYS A 290 9.87 11.91 1.92
CA CYS A 290 10.81 11.73 3.03
C CYS A 290 11.13 13.08 3.69
N ALA A 291 11.51 14.10 2.94
CA ALA A 291 11.80 15.43 3.48
C ALA A 291 10.59 16.07 4.18
N GLY A 292 9.39 15.92 3.60
CA GLY A 292 8.13 16.39 4.17
C GLY A 292 7.83 15.74 5.52
N SER A 293 8.15 14.46 5.69
CA SER A 293 8.00 13.75 6.98
C SER A 293 8.86 14.36 8.11
N ARG A 294 9.97 15.02 7.75
CA ARG A 294 10.86 15.76 8.67
C ARG A 294 10.45 17.22 8.87
N GLY A 295 9.44 17.68 8.13
CA GLY A 295 9.10 19.10 8.04
C GLY A 295 10.14 19.95 7.31
N SER A 296 11.02 19.33 6.50
CA SER A 296 12.00 20.04 5.68
C SER A 296 11.40 20.52 4.36
N CYS A 297 12.09 21.43 3.68
CA CYS A 297 11.79 21.78 2.29
C CYS A 297 12.05 20.61 1.35
N ARG A 298 11.52 20.71 0.12
CA ARG A 298 11.78 19.75 -0.95
C ARG A 298 13.29 19.74 -1.26
N PRO A 299 13.93 18.56 -1.27
CA PRO A 299 15.36 18.46 -1.57
C PRO A 299 15.67 18.84 -3.02
N GLU A 300 16.88 19.33 -3.25
CA GLU A 300 17.40 19.52 -4.61
C GLU A 300 17.77 18.16 -5.24
N GLU A 301 17.89 18.10 -6.57
CA GLU A 301 18.22 16.85 -7.28
C GLU A 301 19.52 16.20 -6.81
N LEU A 302 20.51 17.02 -6.43
CA LEU A 302 21.81 16.56 -5.91
C LEU A 302 21.66 15.78 -4.60
N GLU A 303 20.59 16.01 -3.84
CA GLU A 303 20.30 15.35 -2.58
C GLU A 303 19.49 14.07 -2.75
N TYR A 304 18.99 13.76 -3.94
CA TYR A 304 18.15 12.58 -4.20
C TYR A 304 18.84 11.26 -3.84
N SER A 305 20.17 11.20 -4.02
CA SER A 305 20.98 10.03 -3.65
C SER A 305 20.94 9.69 -2.15
N THR A 306 20.55 10.65 -1.30
CA THR A 306 20.31 10.43 0.14
C THR A 306 19.15 9.47 0.37
N TYR A 307 18.12 9.49 -0.49
CA TYR A 307 16.89 8.71 -0.33
C TYR A 307 16.80 7.52 -1.27
N VAL A 308 17.43 7.59 -2.44
CA VAL A 308 17.47 6.50 -3.43
C VAL A 308 18.89 6.38 -3.98
N THR A 309 19.52 5.25 -3.71
CA THR A 309 20.92 4.97 -4.13
C THR A 309 20.99 4.10 -5.38
N HIS A 310 20.00 3.23 -5.59
CA HIS A 310 19.95 2.31 -6.72
C HIS A 310 18.55 2.34 -7.33
N LEU A 311 18.50 2.31 -8.66
CA LEU A 311 17.27 2.21 -9.44
C LEU A 311 17.26 0.90 -10.21
N ILE A 312 16.27 0.06 -9.96
CA ILE A 312 16.01 -1.14 -10.76
C ILE A 312 14.81 -0.87 -11.65
N TYR A 313 14.94 -1.15 -12.94
CA TYR A 313 13.84 -0.97 -13.90
C TYR A 313 13.78 -2.07 -14.95
N VAL A 314 12.57 -2.30 -15.49
CA VAL A 314 12.35 -3.08 -16.72
C VAL A 314 11.99 -2.10 -17.83
N GLU A 315 12.67 -2.24 -18.97
CA GLU A 315 12.45 -1.40 -20.13
C GLU A 315 11.22 -1.90 -20.93
N SER A 316 10.23 -1.02 -21.09
CA SER A 316 9.07 -1.25 -21.95
C SER A 316 8.56 0.09 -22.52
N SER A 317 7.68 0.04 -23.53
CA SER A 317 7.07 1.27 -24.08
C SER A 317 6.13 1.99 -23.11
N LEU A 318 5.66 1.29 -22.07
CA LEU A 318 4.72 1.83 -21.07
C LEU A 318 5.42 2.21 -19.76
N SER A 319 6.69 1.83 -19.57
CA SER A 319 7.43 2.13 -18.34
C SER A 319 7.90 3.59 -18.31
N PRO A 320 8.07 4.18 -17.12
CA PRO A 320 8.66 5.51 -16.97
C PRO A 320 9.98 5.66 -17.72
N VAL A 321 10.20 6.84 -18.30
CA VAL A 321 11.46 7.16 -19.00
C VAL A 321 12.61 7.20 -17.99
N VAL A 322 13.72 6.52 -18.33
CA VAL A 322 14.91 6.43 -17.47
C VAL A 322 16.10 7.08 -18.17
N ASP A 323 16.50 8.26 -17.69
CA ASP A 323 17.77 8.89 -18.08
C ASP A 323 18.91 8.37 -17.21
N LYS A 324 19.65 7.38 -17.72
CA LYS A 324 20.76 6.75 -17.01
C LYS A 324 21.91 7.72 -16.77
N THR A 325 22.19 8.61 -17.72
CA THR A 325 23.34 9.51 -17.64
C THR A 325 23.10 10.49 -16.49
N ARG A 326 21.92 11.13 -16.49
CA ARG A 326 21.55 12.06 -15.43
C ARG A 326 21.50 11.40 -14.05
N LEU A 327 20.92 10.21 -13.94
CA LEU A 327 20.84 9.51 -12.65
C LEU A 327 22.22 9.11 -12.12
N ASN A 328 23.14 8.67 -12.98
CA ASN A 328 24.51 8.37 -12.57
C ASN A 328 25.28 9.64 -12.13
N GLU A 329 25.06 10.79 -12.77
CA GLU A 329 25.63 12.08 -12.34
C GLU A 329 25.16 12.47 -10.93
N LEU A 330 23.91 12.16 -10.60
CA LEU A 330 23.34 12.36 -9.25
C LEU A 330 23.81 11.31 -8.23
N GLY A 331 24.64 10.35 -8.65
CA GLY A 331 25.16 9.28 -7.78
C GLY A 331 24.21 8.11 -7.57
N ILE A 332 23.21 7.93 -8.44
CA ILE A 332 22.21 6.86 -8.36
C ILE A 332 22.58 5.75 -9.37
N GLU A 333 22.90 4.55 -8.88
CA GLU A 333 23.27 3.41 -9.73
C GLU A 333 22.04 2.82 -10.41
N VAL A 334 22.00 2.84 -11.74
CA VAL A 334 20.85 2.35 -12.52
C VAL A 334 21.11 0.95 -13.08
N LEU A 335 20.23 0.00 -12.74
CA LEU A 335 20.30 -1.40 -13.13
C LEU A 335 19.05 -1.79 -13.93
N ARG A 336 19.27 -2.19 -15.18
CA ARG A 336 18.20 -2.75 -16.02
C ARG A 336 18.08 -4.24 -15.78
N VAL A 337 16.86 -4.71 -15.55
CA VAL A 337 16.54 -6.13 -15.42
C VAL A 337 15.69 -6.58 -16.62
N TYR A 338 15.89 -7.83 -17.05
CA TYR A 338 15.06 -8.43 -18.08
C TYR A 338 13.67 -8.76 -17.52
N GLY A 339 12.64 -8.47 -18.31
CA GLY A 339 11.26 -8.78 -17.99
C GLY A 339 10.54 -9.48 -19.14
N MET A 340 9.44 -10.14 -18.82
CA MET A 340 8.50 -10.63 -19.82
C MET A 340 7.70 -9.45 -20.37
N LYS A 341 7.66 -9.31 -21.70
CA LYS A 341 6.79 -8.33 -22.36
C LYS A 341 5.36 -8.84 -22.29
N THR A 342 4.48 -8.05 -21.68
CA THR A 342 3.03 -8.26 -21.76
C THR A 342 2.41 -7.01 -22.35
N ASP A 343 1.69 -7.16 -23.47
CA ASP A 343 1.15 -6.04 -24.23
C ASP A 343 0.12 -5.20 -23.44
N GLN A 344 -0.44 -5.74 -22.35
CA GLN A 344 -1.53 -5.10 -21.59
C GLN A 344 -1.12 -4.48 -20.25
N TYR A 345 0.02 -4.83 -19.66
CA TYR A 345 0.39 -4.41 -18.29
C TYR A 345 1.85 -3.94 -18.16
N GLY A 346 2.47 -3.56 -19.28
CA GLY A 346 3.88 -3.19 -19.32
C GLY A 346 4.82 -4.37 -19.09
N GLY A 347 6.06 -4.08 -18.71
CA GLY A 347 7.09 -5.09 -18.48
C GLY A 347 6.96 -5.76 -17.10
N ARG A 348 6.81 -7.09 -17.06
CA ARG A 348 6.82 -7.84 -15.80
C ARG A 348 8.23 -8.32 -15.47
N TYR A 349 8.72 -8.01 -14.27
CA TYR A 349 10.02 -8.49 -13.79
C TYR A 349 10.10 -10.02 -13.79
N ASP A 350 11.18 -10.56 -14.34
CA ASP A 350 11.53 -11.97 -14.12
C ASP A 350 11.94 -12.14 -12.64
N PRO A 351 11.27 -13.00 -11.86
CA PRO A 351 11.54 -13.13 -10.43
C PRO A 351 12.98 -13.57 -10.12
N LYS A 352 13.59 -14.41 -10.96
CA LYS A 352 14.96 -14.90 -10.73
C LYS A 352 15.97 -13.79 -11.01
N ALA A 353 15.81 -13.08 -12.13
CA ALA A 353 16.70 -11.97 -12.49
C ALA A 353 16.61 -10.82 -11.47
N LEU A 354 15.41 -10.49 -10.98
CA LEU A 354 15.21 -9.48 -9.95
C LEU A 354 15.88 -9.90 -8.64
N MET A 355 15.69 -11.14 -8.21
CA MET A 355 16.32 -11.69 -6.99
C MET A 355 17.84 -11.64 -7.08
N GLN A 356 18.43 -12.10 -8.17
CA GLN A 356 19.88 -12.06 -8.39
C GLN A 356 20.42 -10.62 -8.39
N THR A 357 19.67 -9.67 -8.95
CA THR A 357 20.04 -8.25 -8.97
C THR A 357 20.04 -7.68 -7.56
N LEU A 358 19.00 -7.95 -6.76
CA LEU A 358 18.92 -7.51 -5.37
C LEU A 358 20.04 -8.12 -4.51
N GLU A 359 20.32 -9.42 -4.66
CA GLU A 359 21.42 -10.09 -3.98
C GLU A 359 22.78 -9.49 -4.35
N ALA A 360 22.98 -9.11 -5.62
CA ALA A 360 24.20 -8.46 -6.06
C ALA A 360 24.38 -7.07 -5.45
N ILE A 361 23.32 -6.26 -5.38
CA ILE A 361 23.37 -4.92 -4.77
C ILE A 361 23.65 -5.04 -3.27
N ILE A 362 22.86 -5.84 -2.55
CA ILE A 362 22.96 -5.98 -1.09
C ILE A 362 24.28 -6.66 -0.70
N GLY A 363 24.69 -7.71 -1.42
CA GLY A 363 25.94 -8.43 -1.16
C GLY A 363 27.21 -7.61 -1.46
N ARG A 364 27.16 -6.68 -2.43
CA ARG A 364 28.27 -5.72 -2.68
C ARG A 364 28.44 -4.74 -1.52
N ALA A 365 27.34 -4.30 -0.91
CA ALA A 365 27.39 -3.41 0.25
C ALA A 365 28.08 -4.08 1.45
N ASP A 366 27.79 -5.36 1.71
CA ASP A 366 28.43 -6.15 2.78
C ASP A 366 29.94 -6.39 2.53
N LYS A 367 30.38 -6.63 1.29
CA LYS A 367 31.82 -6.79 0.99
C LYS A 367 32.64 -5.51 1.20
N ARG A 368 32.05 -4.33 1.01
CA ARG A 368 32.70 -3.04 1.33
C ARG A 368 32.86 -2.86 2.84
N LEU A 369 31.93 -3.36 3.67
CA LEU A 369 32.03 -3.36 5.14
C LEU A 369 33.21 -4.21 5.64
N ASP A 370 33.39 -5.41 5.10
CA ASP A 370 34.50 -6.30 5.48
C ASP A 370 35.87 -5.73 5.12
N ARG A 371 35.99 -5.05 3.97
CA ARG A 371 37.24 -4.37 3.58
C ARG A 371 37.53 -3.14 4.46
N SER A 372 36.51 -2.33 4.76
CA SER A 372 36.68 -1.14 5.59
C SER A 372 37.06 -1.47 7.04
N ARG A 373 36.55 -2.56 7.61
CA ARG A 373 36.88 -3.01 8.97
C ARG A 373 38.29 -3.60 9.08
N ARG A 374 38.79 -4.26 8.04
CA ARG A 374 40.17 -4.76 8.01
C ARG A 374 41.19 -3.61 7.96
N ASN A 375 40.88 -2.52 7.27
CA ASN A 375 41.79 -1.38 7.14
C ASN A 375 41.93 -0.52 8.42
N THR A 376 41.06 -0.70 9.41
CA THR A 376 41.09 0.02 10.70
C THR A 376 41.76 -0.76 11.83
N LEU A 377 42.24 -1.98 11.59
CA LEU A 377 42.92 -2.81 12.59
C LEU A 377 44.45 -2.87 12.41
N ASP A 378 44.98 -2.30 11.31
CA ASP A 378 46.42 -2.26 10.99
C ASP A 378 46.96 -0.81 10.99
N ALA A 379 46.68 -0.03 12.04
CA ALA A 379 47.28 1.30 12.25
C ALA A 379 47.69 1.53 13.71
#